data_AF-A0A449GY77-F1
#
_entry.id   AF-A0A449GY77-F1
#
_cell.length_a   1.000
_cell.length_b   1.000
_cell.length_c   1.000
_cell.angle_alpha   90.00
_cell.angle_beta   90.00
_cell.angle_gamma   90.00
#
_symmetry.space_group_name_H-M   'P 1'
#
loop_
_entity.id
_entity.type
_entity.pdbx_description
1 polymer ?
#
loop_
_entity_poly.entity_id
_entity_poly.type
_entity_poly.pdbx_seq_one_letter_code
_entity_poly.pdbx_strand_id
1 'polypeptide(L)'
;MTEPRIKHHADDENEIHDLASFQDAGRNAVTPVAQLAPEVADAVVGAFAQIVRAAKASPAATTPDRDGIVRSQVFEEGDVYMVETPFDGFFADRYLMDFYDAAERGICSRMHLHTGLRFVRMMTGTDTHIRVGSLSPFVVTDIAGVTPFRPEQFTDALPDTPPGVERTRYNLIVPPCSFVDMQIPRGVSHQFNAVGPHAVIDSVHPEESIEIFRERMSGYRMMAQTVFLAPELPDAATCTDLERPVSR
;
A
#
# COMPACT_ATOMS: atom_id res chain seq x y z
N MET A 1 -17.55 11.60 -20.10
CA MET A 1 -17.26 12.52 -18.97
C MET A 1 -15.75 12.43 -18.77
N THR A 2 -15.03 13.55 -18.85
CA THR A 2 -13.59 13.56 -18.50
C THR A 2 -13.49 13.27 -17.01
N GLU A 3 -12.77 12.21 -16.65
CA GLU A 3 -12.52 11.90 -15.24
C GLU A 3 -11.88 13.12 -14.55
N PRO A 4 -12.22 13.39 -13.27
CA PRO A 4 -11.59 14.46 -12.53
C PRO A 4 -10.08 14.25 -12.52
N ARG A 5 -9.33 15.31 -12.82
CA ARG A 5 -7.88 15.27 -12.73
C ARG A 5 -7.50 15.15 -11.25
N ILE A 6 -6.96 14.00 -10.86
CA ILE A 6 -6.60 13.70 -9.47
C ILE A 6 -5.31 14.42 -9.07
N LYS A 7 -4.40 14.69 -10.02
CA LYS A 7 -3.09 15.30 -9.77
C LYS A 7 -2.89 16.60 -10.54
N HIS A 8 -2.37 17.64 -9.91
CA HIS A 8 -2.12 18.96 -10.51
C HIS A 8 -1.02 18.90 -11.58
N HIS A 9 0.11 18.23 -11.33
CA HIS A 9 1.23 18.09 -12.28
C HIS A 9 1.67 16.63 -12.45
N ALA A 10 1.80 16.17 -13.70
CA ALA A 10 2.11 14.76 -13.99
C ALA A 10 3.47 14.32 -13.44
N ASP A 11 4.49 15.18 -13.47
CA ASP A 11 5.85 14.85 -12.99
C ASP A 11 6.07 15.01 -11.48
N ASP A 12 5.13 15.58 -10.72
CA ASP A 12 5.34 15.82 -9.28
C ASP A 12 5.50 14.48 -8.54
N GLU A 13 6.63 14.22 -7.92
CA GLU A 13 6.86 12.91 -7.28
C GLU A 13 5.80 12.60 -6.23
N ASN A 14 5.35 13.64 -5.51
CA ASN A 14 4.26 13.56 -4.58
C ASN A 14 3.48 14.87 -4.57
N GLU A 15 2.17 14.77 -4.40
CA GLU A 15 1.29 15.92 -4.19
C GLU A 15 0.61 15.77 -2.83
N ILE A 16 0.39 16.88 -2.13
CA ILE A 16 -0.35 16.87 -0.86
C ILE A 16 -1.74 17.41 -1.10
N HIS A 17 -2.75 16.59 -0.86
CA HIS A 17 -4.15 17.01 -0.86
C HIS A 17 -4.58 17.50 0.51
N ASP A 18 -5.49 18.48 0.52
CA ASP A 18 -6.11 18.94 1.76
C ASP A 18 -7.02 17.85 2.35
N LEU A 19 -6.56 17.29 3.47
CA LEU A 19 -7.27 16.25 4.20
C LEU A 19 -8.65 16.68 4.70
N ALA A 20 -8.85 17.97 4.95
CA ALA A 20 -10.13 18.47 5.46
C ALA A 20 -11.24 18.28 4.42
N SER A 21 -10.95 18.58 3.15
CA SER A 21 -11.92 18.55 2.06
C SER A 21 -11.90 17.27 1.22
N PHE A 22 -10.81 16.50 1.24
CA PHE A 22 -10.67 15.30 0.42
C PHE A 22 -11.71 14.22 0.77
N GLN A 23 -12.23 13.52 -0.24
CA GLN A 23 -13.16 12.40 -0.10
C GLN A 23 -12.78 11.28 -1.07
N ASP A 24 -12.80 10.04 -0.58
CA ASP A 24 -12.62 8.88 -1.44
C ASP A 24 -13.71 8.82 -2.51
N ALA A 25 -13.33 8.55 -3.75
CA ALA A 25 -14.26 8.38 -4.86
C ALA A 25 -15.02 7.02 -4.82
N GLY A 26 -14.67 6.15 -3.88
CA GLY A 26 -15.15 4.78 -3.81
C GLY A 26 -14.80 4.14 -2.48
N ARG A 27 -14.63 2.81 -2.49
CA ARG A 27 -14.24 2.02 -1.32
C ARG A 27 -13.26 0.94 -1.74
N ASN A 28 -12.30 0.66 -0.87
CA ASN A 28 -11.43 -0.49 -1.04
C ASN A 28 -12.21 -1.80 -0.83
N ALA A 29 -11.96 -2.79 -1.68
CA ALA A 29 -12.54 -4.13 -1.54
C ALA A 29 -11.47 -5.12 -1.07
N VAL A 30 -11.77 -5.90 -0.03
CA VAL A 30 -10.80 -6.76 0.66
C VAL A 30 -11.30 -8.19 0.71
N THR A 31 -10.47 -9.13 0.25
CA THR A 31 -10.77 -10.58 0.22
C THR A 31 -9.78 -11.32 1.11
N PRO A 32 -10.22 -12.00 2.19
CA PRO A 32 -9.36 -12.90 2.95
C PRO A 32 -9.14 -14.19 2.16
N VAL A 33 -7.89 -14.48 1.78
CA VAL A 33 -7.56 -15.55 0.82
C VAL A 33 -7.08 -16.81 1.50
N ALA A 34 -6.12 -16.69 2.43
CA ALA A 34 -5.49 -17.84 3.05
C ALA A 34 -5.13 -17.57 4.52
N GLN A 35 -5.32 -18.56 5.38
CA GLN A 35 -4.70 -18.65 6.69
C GLN A 35 -3.74 -19.85 6.65
N LEU A 36 -2.47 -19.59 6.88
CA LEU A 36 -1.39 -20.57 6.71
C LEU A 36 -0.89 -21.07 8.07
N ALA A 37 -0.29 -22.25 8.07
CA ALA A 37 0.54 -22.68 9.18
C ALA A 37 1.75 -21.73 9.32
N PRO A 38 2.20 -21.41 10.55
CA PRO A 38 3.29 -20.44 10.78
C PRO A 38 4.53 -20.70 9.93
N GLU A 39 5.03 -21.94 9.92
CA GLU A 39 6.23 -22.31 9.18
C GLU A 39 6.08 -22.15 7.66
N VAL A 40 4.86 -22.30 7.14
CA VAL A 40 4.56 -22.08 5.71
C VAL A 40 4.48 -20.59 5.41
N ALA A 41 3.83 -19.81 6.28
CA ALA A 41 3.72 -18.37 6.12
C ALA A 41 5.12 -17.72 6.10
N ASP A 42 5.96 -18.06 7.07
CA ASP A 42 7.33 -17.52 7.17
C ASP A 42 8.20 -17.93 5.99
N ALA A 43 8.08 -19.18 5.53
CA ALA A 43 8.80 -19.65 4.35
C ALA A 43 8.41 -18.88 3.09
N VAL A 44 7.11 -18.62 2.88
CA VAL A 44 6.65 -17.88 1.70
C VAL A 44 7.04 -16.42 1.80
N VAL A 45 6.70 -15.73 2.91
CA VAL A 45 7.00 -14.32 3.10
C VAL A 45 8.51 -14.07 3.03
N GLY A 46 9.30 -14.92 3.69
CA GLY A 46 10.76 -14.86 3.63
C GLY A 46 11.31 -15.03 2.21
N ALA A 47 10.74 -15.93 1.40
CA ALA A 47 11.16 -16.11 0.01
C ALA A 47 10.90 -14.85 -0.84
N PHE A 48 9.73 -14.22 -0.70
CA PHE A 48 9.45 -12.97 -1.41
C PHE A 48 10.31 -11.80 -0.92
N ALA A 49 10.47 -11.64 0.40
CA ALA A 49 11.35 -10.61 0.98
C ALA A 49 12.81 -10.78 0.50
N GLN A 50 13.31 -12.02 0.42
CA GLN A 50 14.64 -12.32 -0.09
C GLN A 50 14.84 -11.84 -1.53
N ILE A 51 13.81 -11.91 -2.40
CA ILE A 51 13.88 -11.39 -3.77
C ILE A 51 14.09 -9.88 -3.75
N VAL A 52 13.32 -9.15 -2.94
CA VAL A 52 13.44 -7.68 -2.81
C VAL A 52 14.82 -7.30 -2.29
N ARG A 53 15.29 -7.96 -1.23
CA ARG A 53 16.63 -7.73 -0.64
C ARG A 53 17.75 -8.04 -1.63
N ALA A 54 17.64 -9.14 -2.37
CA ALA A 54 18.62 -9.50 -3.39
C ALA A 54 18.65 -8.47 -4.54
N ALA A 55 17.48 -7.99 -4.97
CA ALA A 55 17.40 -6.91 -5.95
C ALA A 55 18.06 -5.63 -5.42
N LYS A 56 17.82 -5.26 -4.16
CA LYS A 56 18.44 -4.09 -3.53
C LYS A 56 19.96 -4.13 -3.51
N ALA A 57 20.53 -5.33 -3.37
CA ALA A 57 21.98 -5.55 -3.38
C ALA A 57 22.58 -5.71 -4.80
N SER A 58 21.75 -5.76 -5.84
CA SER A 58 22.18 -6.10 -7.20
C SER A 58 22.30 -4.87 -8.10
N PRO A 59 23.47 -4.60 -8.71
CA PRO A 59 23.62 -3.57 -9.73
C PRO A 59 22.64 -3.72 -10.90
N ALA A 60 22.25 -4.96 -11.23
CA ALA A 60 21.31 -5.24 -12.32
C ALA A 60 19.89 -4.72 -12.03
N ALA A 61 19.53 -4.48 -10.77
CA ALA A 61 18.24 -3.93 -10.39
C ALA A 61 18.33 -2.47 -9.88
N THR A 62 19.49 -2.02 -9.42
CA THR A 62 19.71 -0.65 -8.92
C THR A 62 20.25 0.32 -9.97
N THR A 63 20.55 -0.15 -11.18
CA THR A 63 20.91 0.71 -12.32
C THR A 63 19.80 0.74 -13.36
N PRO A 64 19.64 1.85 -14.11
CA PRO A 64 18.67 1.91 -15.19
C PRO A 64 18.95 0.86 -16.27
N ASP A 65 17.91 0.17 -16.71
CA ASP A 65 18.01 -0.73 -17.87
C ASP A 65 17.99 0.03 -19.21
N ARG A 66 17.89 -0.71 -20.33
CA ARG A 66 17.88 -0.13 -21.69
C ARG A 66 16.71 0.85 -21.92
N ASP A 67 15.62 0.66 -21.17
CA ASP A 67 14.39 1.44 -21.24
C ASP A 67 14.41 2.55 -20.16
N GLY A 68 15.53 2.70 -19.44
CA GLY A 68 15.74 3.69 -18.39
C GLY A 68 15.07 3.34 -17.06
N ILE A 69 14.57 2.11 -16.90
CA ILE A 69 13.84 1.69 -15.70
C ILE A 69 14.81 1.19 -14.63
N VAL A 70 14.71 1.76 -13.43
CA VAL A 70 15.36 1.23 -12.22
C VAL A 70 14.35 0.35 -11.49
N ARG A 71 14.64 -0.95 -11.40
CA ARG A 71 13.69 -1.93 -10.84
C ARG A 71 13.67 -1.96 -9.31
N SER A 72 14.80 -1.67 -8.67
CA SER A 72 14.87 -1.56 -7.20
C SER A 72 14.59 -0.12 -6.78
N GLN A 73 13.51 0.08 -6.03
CA GLN A 73 13.04 1.39 -5.57
C GLN A 73 12.81 1.39 -4.05
N VAL A 74 12.51 2.56 -3.49
CA VAL A 74 12.18 2.75 -2.06
C VAL A 74 10.86 3.48 -1.97
N PHE A 75 9.93 2.93 -1.21
CA PHE A 75 8.69 3.60 -0.84
C PHE A 75 8.73 3.98 0.64
N GLU A 76 7.74 4.71 1.13
CA GLU A 76 7.66 5.02 2.56
C GLU A 76 7.52 3.75 3.39
N GLU A 77 6.80 2.77 2.89
CA GLU A 77 6.45 1.54 3.58
C GLU A 77 7.58 0.51 3.61
N GLY A 78 8.49 0.53 2.62
CA GLY A 78 9.43 -0.56 2.43
C GLY A 78 10.30 -0.45 1.17
N ASP A 79 11.18 -1.43 1.02
CA ASP A 79 11.97 -1.61 -0.19
C ASP A 79 11.14 -2.32 -1.27
N VAL A 80 11.32 -1.89 -2.52
CA VAL A 80 10.50 -2.38 -3.64
C VAL A 80 11.38 -2.96 -4.74
N TYR A 81 10.92 -4.06 -5.32
CA TYR A 81 11.46 -4.61 -6.55
C TYR A 81 10.36 -4.82 -7.60
N MET A 82 10.49 -4.14 -8.74
CA MET A 82 9.66 -4.33 -9.92
C MET A 82 10.01 -5.65 -10.60
N VAL A 83 9.17 -6.66 -10.36
CA VAL A 83 9.34 -8.00 -10.91
C VAL A 83 8.95 -8.04 -12.38
N GLU A 84 7.89 -7.34 -12.77
CA GLU A 84 7.41 -7.26 -14.14
C GLU A 84 7.35 -5.79 -14.57
N THR A 85 8.14 -5.44 -15.59
CA THR A 85 8.09 -4.15 -16.25
C THR A 85 6.98 -4.14 -17.29
N PRO A 86 6.31 -3.00 -17.52
CA PRO A 86 5.37 -2.89 -18.63
C PRO A 86 6.11 -3.05 -19.97
N PHE A 87 5.39 -3.51 -21.00
CA PHE A 87 5.92 -3.66 -22.35
C PHE A 87 4.84 -3.41 -23.40
N ASP A 88 5.23 -3.33 -24.67
CA ASP A 88 4.29 -3.09 -25.78
C ASP A 88 3.17 -4.14 -25.81
N GLY A 89 1.92 -3.68 -25.62
CA GLY A 89 0.74 -4.54 -25.56
C GLY A 89 0.36 -5.05 -24.16
N PHE A 90 1.18 -4.79 -23.14
CA PHE A 90 0.85 -5.07 -21.74
C PHE A 90 1.38 -3.96 -20.82
N PHE A 91 0.46 -3.08 -20.44
CA PHE A 91 0.77 -1.79 -19.85
C PHE A 91 0.86 -1.81 -18.31
N ALA A 92 0.70 -2.96 -17.67
CA ALA A 92 0.73 -3.06 -16.22
C ALA A 92 2.13 -3.44 -15.75
N ASP A 93 2.55 -2.84 -14.64
CA ASP A 93 3.69 -3.30 -13.87
C ASP A 93 3.25 -4.13 -12.67
N ARG A 94 4.21 -4.90 -12.14
CA ARG A 94 4.05 -5.64 -10.90
C ARG A 94 5.31 -5.48 -10.06
N TYR A 95 5.12 -5.25 -8.77
CA TYR A 95 6.22 -5.20 -7.82
C TYR A 95 5.98 -6.07 -6.60
N LEU A 96 7.10 -6.44 -5.98
CA LEU A 96 7.16 -6.96 -4.63
C LEU A 96 7.68 -5.86 -3.71
N MET A 97 7.13 -5.76 -2.51
CA MET A 97 7.66 -4.87 -1.47
C MET A 97 7.89 -5.65 -0.19
N ASP A 98 9.08 -5.51 0.37
CA ASP A 98 9.43 -5.96 1.71
C ASP A 98 9.20 -4.80 2.67
N PHE A 99 8.20 -4.93 3.55
CA PHE A 99 7.83 -3.84 4.45
C PHE A 99 8.92 -3.61 5.49
N TYR A 100 9.07 -2.36 5.87
CA TYR A 100 9.70 -2.01 7.13
C TYR A 100 8.71 -2.20 8.29
N ASP A 101 9.22 -2.60 9.44
CA ASP A 101 8.43 -2.63 10.68
C ASP A 101 8.21 -1.19 11.18
N ALA A 102 6.95 -0.77 11.23
CA ALA A 102 6.57 0.57 11.71
C ALA A 102 6.95 0.80 13.18
N ALA A 103 6.92 -0.25 14.02
CA ALA A 103 7.32 -0.16 15.41
C ALA A 103 8.83 0.07 15.54
N GLU A 104 9.65 -0.61 14.74
CA GLU A 104 11.10 -0.39 14.72
C GLU A 104 11.47 0.98 14.12
N ARG A 105 10.73 1.43 13.11
CA ARG A 105 10.93 2.75 12.49
C ARG A 105 10.53 3.92 13.37
N GLY A 106 9.59 3.71 14.29
CA GLY A 106 9.02 4.78 15.13
C GLY A 106 8.09 5.74 14.38
N ILE A 107 7.72 5.43 13.12
CA ILE A 107 6.83 6.24 12.30
C ILE A 107 5.87 5.36 11.49
N CYS A 108 4.68 5.90 11.22
CA CYS A 108 3.73 5.32 10.27
C CYS A 108 3.96 5.90 8.86
N SER A 109 3.67 5.12 7.83
CA SER A 109 3.61 5.62 6.46
C SER A 109 2.43 6.56 6.28
N ARG A 110 2.48 7.51 5.35
CA ARG A 110 1.36 8.43 5.14
C ARG A 110 0.20 7.73 4.43
N MET A 111 -1.01 8.15 4.78
CA MET A 111 -2.18 7.80 3.97
C MET A 111 -2.05 8.49 2.62
N HIS A 112 -2.23 7.71 1.56
CA HIS A 112 -2.09 8.17 0.20
C HIS A 112 -3.14 7.53 -0.70
N LEU A 113 -3.26 8.07 -1.90
CA LEU A 113 -3.99 7.44 -3.00
C LEU A 113 -3.09 7.41 -4.23
N HIS A 114 -3.49 6.60 -5.20
CA HIS A 114 -2.93 6.69 -6.54
C HIS A 114 -3.99 7.16 -7.52
N THR A 115 -3.55 7.83 -8.57
CA THR A 115 -4.40 8.22 -9.70
C THR A 115 -4.92 7.00 -10.47
N GLY A 116 -4.15 5.92 -10.48
CA GLY A 116 -4.50 4.61 -11.06
C GLY A 116 -5.05 3.61 -10.05
N LEU A 117 -5.74 2.58 -10.54
CA LEU A 117 -6.19 1.44 -9.74
C LEU A 117 -5.03 0.51 -9.39
N ARG A 118 -5.18 -0.20 -8.26
CA ARG A 118 -4.21 -1.21 -7.82
C ARG A 118 -4.89 -2.51 -7.41
N PHE A 119 -4.16 -3.61 -7.58
CA PHE A 119 -4.47 -4.88 -6.94
C PHE A 119 -3.28 -5.27 -6.08
N VAL A 120 -3.52 -5.48 -4.78
CA VAL A 120 -2.48 -5.76 -3.80
C VAL A 120 -2.78 -7.08 -3.10
N ARG A 121 -1.83 -8.00 -3.07
CA ARG A 121 -1.83 -9.14 -2.15
C ARG A 121 -0.91 -8.82 -0.98
N MET A 122 -1.48 -8.71 0.21
CA MET A 122 -0.77 -8.57 1.47
C MET A 122 -0.50 -9.94 2.07
N MET A 123 0.74 -10.18 2.48
CA MET A 123 1.19 -11.46 3.03
C MET A 123 1.93 -11.22 4.34
N THR A 124 1.48 -11.89 5.40
CA THR A 124 2.07 -11.81 6.74
C THR A 124 2.59 -13.16 7.21
N GLY A 125 3.71 -13.14 7.93
CA GLY A 125 4.26 -14.28 8.66
C GLY A 125 3.86 -14.26 10.12
N THR A 126 4.61 -15.01 10.93
CA THR A 126 4.47 -15.09 12.38
C THR A 126 4.76 -13.73 13.02
N ASP A 127 4.08 -13.44 14.14
CA ASP A 127 4.24 -12.22 14.94
C ASP A 127 4.12 -10.90 14.16
N THR A 128 3.50 -10.95 12.97
CA THR A 128 3.40 -9.79 12.08
C THR A 128 1.96 -9.54 11.66
N HIS A 129 1.50 -8.31 11.72
CA HIS A 129 0.22 -7.89 11.15
C HIS A 129 0.41 -6.67 10.26
N ILE A 130 -0.55 -6.42 9.36
CA ILE A 130 -0.60 -5.18 8.60
C ILE A 130 -1.88 -4.45 8.97
N ARG A 131 -1.74 -3.22 9.46
CA ARG A 131 -2.85 -2.30 9.65
C ARG A 131 -3.07 -1.52 8.36
N VAL A 132 -4.25 -1.70 7.79
CA VAL A 132 -4.70 -0.98 6.59
C VAL A 132 -5.64 0.14 7.01
N GLY A 133 -5.28 1.40 6.72
CA GLY A 133 -6.11 2.57 6.95
C GLY A 133 -6.78 3.07 5.66
N SER A 134 -7.95 3.71 5.76
CA SER A 134 -8.63 4.40 4.65
C SER A 134 -9.57 5.49 5.18
N LEU A 135 -9.93 6.47 4.34
CA LEU A 135 -10.96 7.48 4.65
C LEU A 135 -12.39 7.00 4.39
N SER A 136 -12.55 5.82 3.81
CA SER A 136 -13.85 5.19 3.55
C SER A 136 -13.92 3.78 4.16
N PRO A 137 -15.13 3.29 4.51
CA PRO A 137 -15.28 1.92 4.99
C PRO A 137 -14.84 0.89 3.96
N PHE A 138 -14.21 -0.19 4.41
CA PHE A 138 -13.85 -1.32 3.56
C PHE A 138 -15.07 -2.15 3.15
N VAL A 139 -15.05 -2.67 1.93
CA VAL A 139 -15.97 -3.72 1.48
C VAL A 139 -15.25 -5.05 1.64
N VAL A 140 -15.53 -5.78 2.72
CA VAL A 140 -15.00 -7.14 2.91
C VAL A 140 -15.87 -8.11 2.13
N THR A 141 -15.26 -8.86 1.21
CA THR A 141 -15.92 -9.80 0.30
C THR A 141 -15.77 -11.24 0.77
N ASP A 142 -15.85 -11.47 2.09
CA ASP A 142 -15.81 -12.81 2.67
C ASP A 142 -17.06 -13.61 2.29
N ILE A 143 -16.86 -14.91 2.06
CA ILE A 143 -17.92 -15.85 1.70
C ILE A 143 -17.89 -16.97 2.74
N ALA A 144 -18.95 -17.06 3.54
CA ALA A 144 -19.07 -18.06 4.59
C ALA A 144 -18.88 -19.49 4.04
N GLY A 145 -17.96 -20.24 4.66
CA GLY A 145 -17.61 -21.61 4.25
C GLY A 145 -16.66 -21.70 3.05
N VAL A 146 -16.23 -20.58 2.46
CA VAL A 146 -15.27 -20.53 1.35
C VAL A 146 -14.01 -19.76 1.76
N THR A 147 -14.15 -18.54 2.26
CA THR A 147 -13.01 -17.75 2.73
C THR A 147 -12.63 -18.12 4.17
N PRO A 148 -11.33 -18.16 4.52
CA PRO A 148 -10.85 -18.80 5.75
C PRO A 148 -11.11 -18.00 7.03
N PHE A 149 -11.26 -16.68 6.95
CA PHE A 149 -11.49 -15.81 8.10
C PHE A 149 -12.17 -14.50 7.66
N ARG A 150 -12.51 -13.65 8.63
CA ARG A 150 -12.98 -12.29 8.40
C ARG A 150 -12.05 -11.31 9.12
N PRO A 151 -11.41 -10.36 8.42
CA PRO A 151 -10.54 -9.37 9.03
C PRO A 151 -11.25 -8.55 10.12
N GLU A 152 -10.52 -8.24 11.20
CA GLU A 152 -10.99 -7.26 12.19
C GLU A 152 -11.05 -5.87 11.56
N GLN A 153 -12.10 -5.12 11.88
CA GLN A 153 -12.32 -3.76 11.43
C GLN A 153 -12.68 -2.86 12.60
N PHE A 154 -12.18 -1.63 12.60
CA PHE A 154 -12.50 -0.61 13.59
C PHE A 154 -12.28 0.79 13.02
N THR A 155 -12.71 1.81 13.76
CA THR A 155 -12.51 3.22 13.39
C THR A 155 -11.82 3.97 14.50
N ASP A 156 -10.98 4.93 14.14
CA ASP A 156 -10.38 5.89 15.06
C ASP A 156 -10.33 7.29 14.45
N ALA A 157 -9.81 8.26 15.20
CA ALA A 157 -9.48 9.56 14.65
C ALA A 157 -8.20 9.45 13.83
N LEU A 158 -8.23 9.96 12.60
CA LEU A 158 -7.03 10.08 11.77
C LEU A 158 -6.05 11.06 12.46
N PRO A 159 -4.79 10.67 12.69
CA PRO A 159 -3.80 11.58 13.24
C PRO A 159 -3.43 12.70 12.26
N ASP A 160 -2.75 13.72 12.77
CA ASP A 160 -2.14 14.80 11.99
C ASP A 160 -3.11 15.55 11.07
N THR A 161 -4.38 15.64 11.49
CA THR A 161 -5.37 16.51 10.85
C THR A 161 -5.08 17.98 11.15
N PRO A 162 -5.42 18.90 10.23
CA PRO A 162 -5.29 20.33 10.49
C PRO A 162 -6.03 20.76 11.78
N PRO A 163 -5.58 21.83 12.47
CA PRO A 163 -6.25 22.30 13.69
C PRO A 163 -7.76 22.53 13.49
N GLY A 164 -8.57 21.92 14.35
CA GLY A 164 -10.04 22.02 14.30
C GLY A 164 -10.71 21.08 13.29
N VAL A 165 -9.96 20.22 12.61
CA VAL A 165 -10.47 19.20 11.70
C VAL A 165 -10.39 17.84 12.38
N GLU A 166 -11.51 17.14 12.49
CA GLU A 166 -11.58 15.74 12.90
C GLU A 166 -12.01 14.89 11.71
N ARG A 167 -11.30 13.78 11.47
CA ARG A 167 -11.56 12.84 10.39
C ARG A 167 -11.59 11.43 10.93
N THR A 168 -12.60 10.66 10.55
CA THR A 168 -12.63 9.23 10.84
C THR A 168 -11.68 8.49 9.91
N ARG A 169 -10.77 7.71 10.48
CA ARG A 169 -10.01 6.68 9.75
C ARG A 169 -10.68 5.33 9.98
N TYR A 170 -10.95 4.64 8.88
CA TYR A 170 -11.40 3.26 8.87
C TYR A 170 -10.18 2.36 8.82
N ASN A 171 -10.14 1.34 9.66
CA ASN A 171 -9.02 0.43 9.78
C ASN A 171 -9.47 -1.01 9.56
N LEU A 172 -8.59 -1.79 8.95
CA LEU A 172 -8.70 -3.23 8.80
C LEU A 172 -7.37 -3.89 9.16
N ILE A 173 -7.41 -4.99 9.89
CA ILE A 173 -6.22 -5.76 10.28
C ILE A 173 -6.06 -6.98 9.39
N VAL A 174 -4.95 -7.06 8.68
CA VAL A 174 -4.44 -8.29 8.08
C VAL A 174 -3.74 -9.08 9.19
N PRO A 175 -4.29 -10.21 9.64
CA PRO A 175 -3.76 -10.94 10.79
C PRO A 175 -2.44 -11.64 10.46
N PRO A 176 -1.69 -12.12 11.46
CA PRO A 176 -0.53 -12.98 11.24
C PRO A 176 -0.82 -14.24 10.43
N CYS A 177 0.20 -14.72 9.74
CA CYS A 177 0.18 -15.95 8.93
C CYS A 177 -0.95 -15.97 7.89
N SER A 178 -1.24 -14.84 7.24
CA SER A 178 -2.39 -14.74 6.34
C SER A 178 -2.08 -14.04 5.01
N PHE A 179 -2.83 -14.41 3.98
CA PHE A 179 -2.87 -13.69 2.71
C PHE A 179 -4.23 -13.00 2.55
N VAL A 180 -4.19 -11.71 2.24
CA VAL A 180 -5.37 -10.87 2.02
C VAL A 180 -5.17 -10.08 0.74
N ASP A 181 -6.13 -10.19 -0.18
CA ASP A 181 -6.14 -9.41 -1.41
C ASP A 181 -6.96 -8.13 -1.22
N MET A 182 -6.53 -7.05 -1.85
CA MET A 182 -7.17 -5.75 -1.81
C MET A 182 -7.20 -5.13 -3.20
N GLN A 183 -8.40 -4.72 -3.62
CA GLN A 183 -8.61 -3.91 -4.82
C GLN A 183 -8.76 -2.45 -4.38
N ILE A 184 -7.93 -1.58 -4.95
CA ILE A 184 -7.86 -0.15 -4.64
C ILE A 184 -8.33 0.59 -5.89
N PRO A 185 -9.55 1.14 -5.91
CA PRO A 185 -10.01 1.96 -7.03
C PRO A 185 -9.22 3.26 -7.13
N ARG A 186 -9.24 3.88 -8.32
CA ARG A 186 -8.65 5.20 -8.56
C ARG A 186 -9.16 6.23 -7.55
N GLY A 187 -8.26 7.06 -7.01
CA GLY A 187 -8.66 8.14 -6.10
C GLY A 187 -9.25 7.67 -4.77
N VAL A 188 -8.97 6.42 -4.38
CA VAL A 188 -9.34 5.89 -3.06
C VAL A 188 -8.10 5.81 -2.19
N SER A 189 -8.19 6.43 -1.02
CA SER A 189 -7.12 6.46 -0.03
C SER A 189 -6.91 5.10 0.60
N HIS A 190 -5.65 4.80 0.88
CA HIS A 190 -5.23 3.71 1.71
C HIS A 190 -3.93 4.06 2.43
N GLN A 191 -3.59 3.25 3.44
CA GLN A 191 -2.38 3.39 4.24
C GLN A 191 -1.98 1.99 4.67
N PHE A 192 -0.73 1.57 4.44
CA PHE A 192 -0.23 0.28 4.90
C PHE A 192 0.84 0.47 5.97
N ASN A 193 0.63 -0.14 7.14
CA ASN A 193 1.63 -0.18 8.19
C ASN A 193 1.80 -1.63 8.65
N ALA A 194 2.96 -2.22 8.35
CA ALA A 194 3.33 -3.51 8.92
C ALA A 194 3.89 -3.31 10.32
N VAL A 195 3.52 -4.21 11.23
CA VAL A 195 4.05 -4.28 12.59
C VAL A 195 4.50 -5.70 12.82
N GLY A 196 5.82 -5.89 12.94
CA GLY A 196 6.50 -7.18 12.91
C GLY A 196 7.38 -7.38 11.67
N PRO A 197 8.29 -8.38 11.72
CA PRO A 197 9.40 -8.53 10.77
C PRO A 197 9.04 -9.27 9.47
N HIS A 198 7.82 -9.77 9.32
CA HIS A 198 7.44 -10.69 8.25
C HIS A 198 6.21 -10.18 7.49
N ALA A 199 6.39 -9.09 6.74
CA ALA A 199 5.34 -8.53 5.90
C ALA A 199 5.85 -8.22 4.49
N VAL A 200 5.12 -8.70 3.50
CA VAL A 200 5.38 -8.45 2.07
C VAL A 200 4.07 -8.11 1.37
N ILE A 201 4.12 -7.22 0.37
CA ILE A 201 3.07 -7.16 -0.65
C ILE A 201 3.57 -7.57 -2.03
N ASP A 202 2.66 -8.14 -2.79
CA ASP A 202 2.75 -8.37 -4.23
C ASP A 202 1.65 -7.56 -4.90
N SER A 203 2.03 -6.55 -5.67
CA SER A 203 1.11 -5.52 -6.16
C SER A 203 1.21 -5.35 -7.67
N VAL A 204 0.06 -5.21 -8.31
CA VAL A 204 -0.08 -4.93 -9.74
C VAL A 204 -0.64 -3.52 -9.92
N HIS A 205 -0.02 -2.72 -10.80
CA HIS A 205 -0.44 -1.36 -11.16
C HIS A 205 -0.79 -1.28 -12.64
N PRO A 206 -2.02 -1.64 -13.03
CA PRO A 206 -2.43 -1.55 -14.41
C PRO A 206 -2.41 -0.11 -14.93
N GLU A 207 -2.77 0.87 -14.13
CA GLU A 207 -2.98 2.21 -14.67
C GLU A 207 -1.82 3.15 -14.44
N GLU A 208 -1.03 2.95 -13.41
CA GLU A 208 0.15 3.78 -13.15
C GLU A 208 1.16 3.70 -14.31
N SER A 209 1.37 2.51 -14.87
CA SER A 209 2.26 2.37 -16.03
C SER A 209 1.64 2.89 -17.33
N ILE A 210 0.31 2.78 -17.55
CA ILE A 210 -0.36 3.50 -18.66
C ILE A 210 -0.11 5.00 -18.54
N GLU A 211 -0.25 5.55 -17.33
CA GLU A 211 -0.19 6.99 -17.11
C GLU A 211 1.21 7.55 -17.32
N ILE A 212 2.25 6.82 -16.92
CA ILE A 212 3.64 7.18 -17.27
C ILE A 212 3.79 7.34 -18.79
N PHE A 213 3.26 6.40 -19.59
CA PHE A 213 3.33 6.49 -21.06
C PHE A 213 2.37 7.53 -21.66
N ARG A 214 1.14 7.62 -21.15
CA ARG A 214 0.07 8.53 -21.60
C ARG A 214 0.43 9.99 -21.33
N GLU A 215 0.96 10.26 -20.14
CA GLU A 215 1.27 11.60 -19.64
C GLU A 215 2.72 12.02 -19.91
N ARG A 216 3.51 11.12 -20.52
CA ARG A 216 4.93 11.35 -20.90
C ARG A 216 5.79 11.76 -19.71
N MET A 217 5.58 11.11 -18.59
CA MET A 217 6.32 11.38 -17.36
C MET A 217 7.81 11.09 -17.55
N SER A 218 8.66 11.89 -16.91
CA SER A 218 10.10 11.77 -17.03
C SER A 218 10.69 10.73 -16.06
N GLY A 219 11.31 9.68 -16.61
CA GLY A 219 11.85 8.57 -15.83
C GLY A 219 10.75 7.68 -15.24
N TYR A 220 10.99 6.37 -15.16
CA TYR A 220 10.00 5.47 -14.58
C TYR A 220 10.16 5.41 -13.06
N ARG A 221 9.14 5.85 -12.31
CA ARG A 221 9.07 5.70 -10.85
C ARG A 221 7.66 5.25 -10.45
N MET A 222 7.58 4.18 -9.66
CA MET A 222 6.32 3.59 -9.18
C MET A 222 5.65 4.41 -8.06
N MET A 223 6.17 5.60 -7.76
CA MET A 223 5.57 6.55 -6.84
C MET A 223 5.08 7.81 -7.55
N ALA A 224 5.37 8.00 -8.83
CA ALA A 224 5.16 9.28 -9.48
C ALA A 224 3.68 9.62 -9.69
N GLN A 225 2.75 8.80 -9.20
CA GLN A 225 1.32 9.07 -9.15
C GLN A 225 0.73 8.94 -7.74
N THR A 226 1.58 8.93 -6.71
CA THR A 226 1.16 8.89 -5.32
C THR A 226 0.82 10.30 -4.82
N VAL A 227 -0.37 10.46 -4.24
CA VAL A 227 -0.81 11.70 -3.60
C VAL A 227 -0.97 11.44 -2.12
N PHE A 228 -0.21 12.16 -1.30
CA PHE A 228 -0.28 12.09 0.15
C PHE A 228 -1.39 12.98 0.69
N LEU A 229 -2.01 12.55 1.78
CA LEU A 229 -3.07 13.32 2.43
C LEU A 229 -2.57 14.13 3.64
N ALA A 230 -1.35 13.88 4.08
CA ALA A 230 -0.70 14.60 5.17
C ALA A 230 0.71 15.06 4.75
N PRO A 231 1.17 16.23 5.21
CA PRO A 231 2.51 16.71 4.90
C PRO A 231 3.60 15.95 5.67
N GLU A 232 3.27 15.42 6.85
CA GLU A 232 4.22 14.83 7.80
C GLU A 232 3.91 13.35 8.04
N LEU A 233 4.93 12.62 8.49
CA LEU A 233 4.83 11.20 8.85
C LEU A 233 4.32 11.11 10.31
N PRO A 234 3.21 10.39 10.55
CA PRO A 234 2.68 10.21 11.91
C PRO A 234 3.64 9.40 12.79
N ASP A 235 3.56 9.63 14.10
CA ASP A 235 4.23 8.79 15.10
C ASP A 235 3.72 7.34 15.03
N ALA A 236 4.62 6.36 15.23
CA ALA A 236 4.30 4.94 15.20
C ALA A 236 3.11 4.56 16.10
N ALA A 237 2.98 5.16 17.29
CA ALA A 237 1.90 4.84 18.23
C ALA A 237 0.51 4.97 17.58
N THR A 238 0.36 5.84 16.57
CA THR A 238 -0.91 6.04 15.86
C THR A 238 -1.29 4.86 14.94
N CYS A 239 -0.35 3.99 14.57
CA CYS A 239 -0.61 2.79 13.75
C CYS A 239 -0.24 1.47 14.45
N THR A 240 0.66 1.46 15.43
CA THR A 240 1.07 0.25 16.16
C THR A 240 0.15 -0.08 17.32
N ASP A 241 -0.48 0.92 17.93
CA ASP A 241 -1.40 0.69 19.04
C ASP A 241 -2.74 0.18 18.49
N LEU A 242 -3.01 -1.09 18.74
CA LEU A 242 -4.32 -1.72 18.51
C LEU A 242 -5.29 -1.46 19.68
N GLU A 243 -4.86 -0.72 20.70
CA GLU A 243 -5.70 -0.38 21.84
C GLU A 243 -6.87 0.51 21.39
N ARG A 244 -8.08 -0.04 21.55
CA ARG A 244 -9.33 0.60 21.15
C ARG A 244 -9.54 1.87 21.99
N PRO A 245 -9.95 3.01 21.38
CA PRO A 245 -10.63 4.03 22.15
C PRO A 245 -11.88 3.39 22.75
N VAL A 246 -11.93 3.28 24.08
CA VAL A 246 -13.16 2.95 24.79
C VAL A 246 -14.13 4.07 24.46
N SER A 247 -15.14 3.76 23.62
CA SER A 247 -16.24 4.67 23.36
C SER A 247 -16.85 5.10 24.70
N ARG A 248 -16.75 6.39 25.01
CA ARG A 248 -17.53 7.03 26.08
C ARG A 248 -18.95 7.27 25.62
#